data_AF-A0A150G518-F1
#
_entry.id   AF-A0A150G518-F1
#
_cell.length_a   1.000
_cell.length_b   1.000
_cell.length_c   1.000
_cell.angle_alpha   90.00
_cell.angle_beta   90.00
_cell.angle_gamma   90.00
#
_symmetry.space_group_name_H-M   'P 1'
#
loop_
_entity.id
_entity.type
_entity.pdbx_description
1 polymer ?
#
loop_
_entity_poly.entity_id
_entity_poly.type
_entity_poly.pdbx_seq_one_letter_code
_entity_poly.pdbx_strand_id
1 'polypeptide(L)'
;MQALAPENQPPPAADPADLERKFWRNVTLRPPLYGADVLGSLYDEDCKHWNLRRLDTVLSRVLAAAGHSLPGVSEPYLYFGSWRSTFAWHTEDMDLYSVNYLHYGAPKQWYAIPPASRARFEGLMRGMLPDLFKSCPEFFRHKVLGVWLLY
;
A
#
# COMPACT_ATOMS: atom_id res chain seq x y z
N MET A 1 -10.27 -12.75 -15.57
CA MET A 1 -9.15 -12.10 -16.28
C MET A 1 -9.48 -10.63 -16.62
N GLN A 2 -10.04 -9.84 -15.69
CA GLN A 2 -10.42 -8.43 -15.90
C GLN A 2 -9.26 -7.44 -15.70
N ALA A 3 -8.27 -7.78 -14.87
CA ALA A 3 -7.10 -6.93 -14.64
C ALA A 3 -6.21 -6.75 -15.90
N LEU A 4 -6.29 -7.69 -16.84
CA LEU A 4 -5.57 -7.65 -18.12
C LEU A 4 -6.37 -6.98 -19.24
N ALA A 5 -7.56 -6.46 -18.94
CA ALA A 5 -8.34 -5.73 -19.93
C ALA A 5 -7.59 -4.47 -20.39
N PRO A 6 -7.67 -4.07 -21.68
CA PRO A 6 -6.89 -2.96 -22.23
C PRO A 6 -7.04 -1.64 -21.46
N GLU A 7 -8.21 -1.37 -20.91
CA GLU A 7 -8.51 -0.18 -20.10
C GLU A 7 -7.81 -0.15 -18.73
N ASN A 8 -7.30 -1.31 -18.28
CA ASN A 8 -6.57 -1.51 -17.04
C ASN A 8 -5.06 -1.67 -17.28
N GLN A 9 -4.58 -1.35 -18.49
CA GLN A 9 -3.17 -1.30 -18.84
C GLN A 9 -2.66 0.15 -18.86
N PRO A 10 -1.38 0.38 -18.50
CA PRO A 10 -0.81 1.72 -18.57
C PRO A 10 -0.74 2.21 -20.02
N PRO A 11 -0.98 3.50 -20.28
CA PRO A 11 -0.74 4.07 -21.60
C PRO A 11 0.76 4.01 -21.93
N PRO A 12 1.14 3.99 -23.22
CA PRO A 12 2.54 4.14 -23.61
C PRO A 12 3.12 5.41 -22.99
N ALA A 13 4.32 5.32 -22.41
CA ALA A 13 5.02 6.44 -21.79
C ALA A 13 6.49 6.43 -22.23
N ALA A 14 7.05 7.62 -22.39
CA ALA A 14 8.45 7.76 -22.80
C ALA A 14 9.42 7.36 -21.67
N ASP A 15 9.05 7.67 -20.43
CA ASP A 15 9.82 7.41 -19.22
C ASP A 15 8.89 7.27 -17.99
N PRO A 16 9.39 6.85 -16.83
CA PRO A 16 8.59 6.74 -15.60
C PRO A 16 7.94 8.06 -15.16
N ALA A 17 8.59 9.22 -15.37
CA ALA A 17 8.04 10.51 -14.99
C ALA A 17 6.87 10.93 -15.90
N ASP A 18 6.90 10.54 -17.17
CA ASP A 18 5.78 10.71 -18.10
C ASP A 18 4.59 9.85 -17.70
N LEU A 19 4.84 8.62 -17.25
CA LEU A 19 3.79 7.74 -16.77
C LEU A 19 3.18 8.25 -15.45
N GLU A 20 4.00 8.78 -14.54
CA GLU A 20 3.56 9.47 -13.33
C GLU A 20 2.68 10.69 -13.65
N ARG A 21 3.08 11.55 -14.60
CA ARG A 21 2.25 12.70 -15.03
C ARG A 21 0.90 12.23 -15.59
N LYS A 22 0.92 11.19 -16.41
CA LYS A 22 -0.31 10.58 -16.98
C LYS A 22 -1.18 9.97 -15.89
N PHE A 23 -0.60 9.41 -14.85
CA PHE A 23 -1.34 8.92 -13.69
C PHE A 23 -2.09 10.05 -12.99
N TRP A 24 -1.37 11.06 -12.49
CA TRP A 24 -1.96 12.14 -11.70
C TRP A 24 -3.01 12.94 -12.47
N ARG A 25 -2.83 13.08 -13.79
CA ARG A 25 -3.82 13.73 -14.66
C ARG A 25 -5.15 12.97 -14.76
N ASN A 26 -5.15 11.65 -14.60
CA ASN A 26 -6.28 10.80 -14.95
C ASN A 26 -6.80 9.91 -13.81
N VAL A 27 -6.23 10.02 -12.60
CA VAL A 27 -6.53 9.11 -11.48
C VAL A 27 -8.01 9.11 -11.07
N THR A 28 -8.71 10.23 -11.24
CA THR A 28 -10.14 10.37 -10.90
C THR A 28 -11.11 9.91 -11.98
N LEU A 29 -10.63 9.64 -13.21
CA LEU A 29 -11.52 9.45 -14.37
C LEU A 29 -12.23 8.11 -14.38
N ARG A 30 -11.55 7.03 -13.95
CA ARG A 30 -12.15 5.69 -13.87
C ARG A 30 -11.54 4.94 -12.69
N PRO A 31 -12.34 4.34 -11.81
CA PRO A 31 -11.81 3.54 -10.72
C PRO A 31 -11.07 2.32 -11.28
N PRO A 32 -9.86 2.01 -10.79
CA PRO A 32 -9.13 0.79 -11.14
C PRO A 32 -9.78 -0.43 -10.45
N LEU A 33 -9.54 -1.62 -10.98
CA LEU A 33 -9.80 -2.85 -10.23
C LEU A 33 -8.60 -3.11 -9.30
N TYR A 34 -8.86 -3.46 -8.04
CA TYR A 34 -7.78 -3.73 -7.10
C TYR A 34 -8.09 -4.93 -6.20
N GLY A 35 -7.30 -6.00 -6.34
CA GLY A 35 -7.40 -7.20 -5.50
C GLY A 35 -6.51 -7.06 -4.26
N ALA A 36 -7.00 -6.35 -3.26
CA ALA A 36 -6.27 -6.07 -2.02
C ALA A 36 -6.61 -7.05 -0.89
N ASP A 37 -5.70 -7.12 0.09
CA ASP A 37 -5.92 -7.79 1.38
C ASP A 37 -6.31 -9.27 1.26
N VAL A 38 -5.75 -9.97 0.26
CA VAL A 38 -5.96 -11.40 0.08
C VAL A 38 -5.01 -12.16 0.99
N LEU A 39 -5.52 -12.83 2.01
CA LEU A 39 -4.70 -13.62 2.93
C LEU A 39 -3.95 -14.73 2.16
N GLY A 40 -2.62 -14.76 2.27
CA GLY A 40 -1.83 -15.77 1.61
C GLY A 40 -0.37 -15.38 1.37
N SER A 41 0.40 -16.32 0.83
CA SER A 41 1.80 -16.12 0.47
C SER A 41 2.09 -16.87 -0.83
N LEU A 42 2.94 -16.29 -1.68
CA LEU A 42 3.47 -16.92 -2.88
C LEU A 42 4.92 -17.41 -2.68
N TYR A 43 5.42 -17.43 -1.44
CA TYR A 43 6.72 -18.01 -1.13
C TYR A 43 6.62 -19.53 -1.10
N ASP A 44 7.59 -20.21 -1.72
CA ASP A 44 7.74 -21.66 -1.61
C ASP A 44 7.98 -22.09 -0.16
N GLU A 45 7.53 -23.30 0.19
CA GLU A 45 7.61 -23.82 1.57
C GLU A 45 9.06 -23.98 2.06
N ASP A 46 9.97 -24.27 1.14
CA ASP A 46 11.40 -24.45 1.38
C ASP A 46 12.18 -23.12 1.38
N CYS A 47 11.55 -21.99 1.08
CA CYS A 47 12.18 -20.68 1.14
C CYS A 47 12.54 -20.30 2.59
N LYS A 48 13.85 -20.30 2.90
CA LYS A 48 14.41 -20.11 4.25
C LYS A 48 14.73 -18.67 4.60
N HIS A 49 14.94 -17.80 3.61
CA HIS A 49 15.41 -16.43 3.82
C HIS A 49 14.37 -15.44 3.30
N TRP A 50 14.17 -14.33 4.04
CA TRP A 50 13.23 -13.26 3.67
C TRP A 50 11.81 -13.76 3.33
N ASN A 51 11.39 -14.87 3.94
CA ASN A 51 10.04 -15.39 3.77
C ASN A 51 9.07 -14.58 4.63
N LEU A 52 8.26 -13.73 3.99
CA LEU A 52 7.35 -12.80 4.68
C LEU A 52 6.30 -13.52 5.54
N ARG A 53 6.01 -14.80 5.27
CA ARG A 53 5.12 -15.63 6.09
C ARG A 53 5.74 -16.03 7.43
N ARG A 54 7.07 -16.03 7.52
CA ARG A 54 7.82 -16.54 8.67
C ARG A 54 8.92 -15.57 9.10
N LEU A 55 8.62 -14.27 9.10
CA LEU A 55 9.56 -13.29 9.61
C LEU A 55 9.71 -13.43 11.11
N ASP A 56 10.93 -13.78 11.51
CA ASP A 56 11.29 -13.89 12.92
C ASP A 56 11.62 -12.51 13.48
N THR A 57 10.63 -11.89 14.10
CA THR A 57 10.69 -10.54 14.66
C THR A 57 10.26 -10.59 16.12
N VAL A 58 10.51 -9.51 16.88
CA VAL A 58 9.98 -9.40 18.24
C VAL A 58 8.45 -9.50 18.25
N LEU A 59 7.79 -8.89 17.27
CA LEU A 59 6.33 -8.90 17.16
C LEU A 59 5.77 -10.32 16.94
N SER A 60 6.35 -11.08 16.00
CA SER A 60 5.87 -12.44 15.71
C SER A 60 6.08 -13.39 16.89
N ARG A 61 7.20 -13.26 17.62
CA ARG A 61 7.45 -14.05 18.84
C ARG A 61 6.45 -13.73 19.96
N VAL A 62 6.17 -12.45 20.19
CA VAL A 62 5.22 -12.02 21.25
C VAL A 62 3.80 -12.48 20.93
N LEU A 63 3.34 -12.32 19.69
CA LEU A 63 2.03 -12.77 19.27
C LEU A 63 1.90 -14.30 19.39
N ALA A 64 2.91 -15.04 18.94
CA ALA A 64 2.94 -16.50 19.07
C ALA A 64 2.91 -16.96 20.54
N ALA A 65 3.69 -16.34 21.42
CA ALA A 65 3.69 -16.66 22.86
C ALA A 65 2.34 -16.37 23.53
N ALA A 66 1.60 -15.38 23.03
CA ALA A 66 0.26 -15.05 23.47
C ALA A 66 -0.84 -15.90 22.79
N GLY A 67 -0.50 -16.80 21.86
CA GLY A 67 -1.46 -17.59 21.10
C GLY A 67 -2.31 -16.78 20.12
N HIS A 68 -1.80 -15.62 19.67
CA HIS A 68 -2.49 -14.71 18.76
C HIS A 68 -1.86 -14.70 17.38
N SER A 69 -2.70 -14.47 16.37
CA SER A 69 -2.29 -14.12 15.01
C SER A 69 -3.20 -13.03 14.48
N LEU A 70 -2.62 -12.10 13.72
CA LEU A 70 -3.29 -10.92 13.18
C LEU A 70 -3.09 -10.89 11.66
N PRO A 71 -4.16 -11.13 10.87
CA PRO A 71 -4.12 -11.01 9.41
C PRO A 71 -3.61 -9.65 8.95
N GLY A 72 -2.62 -9.65 8.03
CA GLY A 72 -1.97 -8.44 7.54
C GLY A 72 -0.87 -7.87 8.43
N VAL A 73 -0.70 -8.40 9.65
CA VAL A 73 0.33 -7.96 10.60
C VAL A 73 1.35 -9.08 10.84
N SER A 74 0.89 -10.24 11.32
CA SER A 74 1.73 -11.44 11.49
C SER A 74 1.53 -12.47 10.37
N GLU A 75 0.48 -12.32 9.57
CA GLU A 75 0.23 -13.13 8.37
C GLU A 75 0.25 -12.24 7.13
N PRO A 76 0.92 -12.65 6.04
CA PRO A 76 1.07 -11.81 4.85
C PRO A 76 -0.23 -11.67 4.06
N TYR A 77 -0.39 -10.50 3.45
CA TYR A 77 -1.39 -10.25 2.40
C TYR A 77 -0.76 -10.26 1.00
N LEU A 78 -1.52 -10.74 0.04
CA LEU A 78 -1.28 -10.62 -1.38
C LEU A 78 -2.08 -9.45 -1.94
N TYR A 79 -1.43 -8.71 -2.82
CA TYR A 79 -2.00 -7.56 -3.51
C TYR A 79 -1.86 -7.74 -5.01
N PHE A 80 -2.98 -7.70 -5.72
CA PHE A 80 -3.06 -7.82 -7.17
C PHE A 80 -3.45 -6.46 -7.76
N GLY A 81 -2.46 -5.79 -8.34
CA GLY A 81 -2.59 -4.47 -8.95
C GLY A 81 -3.03 -4.52 -10.41
N SER A 82 -3.65 -3.44 -10.86
CA SER A 82 -3.78 -3.06 -12.27
C SER A 82 -3.40 -1.60 -12.44
N TRP A 83 -3.37 -1.10 -13.68
CA TRP A 83 -3.03 0.29 -13.93
C TRP A 83 -3.95 1.23 -13.15
N ARG A 84 -3.32 2.16 -12.44
CA ARG A 84 -3.94 3.12 -11.54
C ARG A 84 -4.48 2.54 -10.24
N SER A 85 -4.26 1.28 -9.89
CA SER A 85 -4.56 0.78 -8.54
C SER A 85 -3.73 1.52 -7.49
N THR A 86 -4.36 1.81 -6.35
CA THR A 86 -3.80 2.78 -5.41
C THR A 86 -3.94 2.41 -3.95
N PHE A 87 -2.98 2.86 -3.16
CA PHE A 87 -3.10 2.92 -1.70
C PHE A 87 -3.17 4.38 -1.25
N ALA A 88 -3.87 4.67 -0.16
CA ALA A 88 -3.92 6.02 0.40
C ALA A 88 -2.69 6.35 1.25
N TRP A 89 -2.50 7.63 1.57
CA TRP A 89 -1.58 8.06 2.61
C TRP A 89 -1.96 7.43 3.95
N HIS A 90 -1.03 6.72 4.57
CA HIS A 90 -1.20 6.14 5.89
C HIS A 90 0.16 5.81 6.50
N THR A 91 0.15 5.57 7.81
CA THR A 91 1.16 4.76 8.48
C THR A 91 0.57 3.39 8.81
N GLU A 92 1.41 2.38 8.96
CA GLU A 92 0.99 1.03 9.34
C GLU A 92 0.29 1.02 10.69
N ASP A 93 -0.52 0.01 10.95
CA ASP A 93 -1.23 -0.14 12.22
C ASP A 93 -0.23 -0.12 13.40
N MET A 94 -0.56 0.66 14.43
CA MET A 94 0.31 0.93 15.58
C MET A 94 1.69 1.54 15.22
N ASP A 95 1.81 2.16 14.05
CA ASP A 95 3.07 2.71 13.50
C ASP A 95 4.19 1.67 13.42
N LEU A 96 3.81 0.41 13.15
CA LEU A 96 4.75 -0.68 12.93
C LEU A 96 5.52 -0.53 11.61
N TYR A 97 6.53 -1.38 11.45
CA TYR A 97 7.19 -1.55 10.16
C TYR A 97 6.34 -2.40 9.23
N SER A 98 6.39 -2.11 7.94
CA SER A 98 5.92 -3.00 6.88
C SER A 98 7.06 -3.42 5.97
N VAL A 99 6.85 -4.52 5.27
CA VAL A 99 7.74 -5.06 4.26
C VAL A 99 6.90 -5.51 3.07
N ASN A 100 7.32 -5.13 1.87
CA ASN A 100 6.62 -5.46 0.64
C ASN A 100 7.58 -6.15 -0.31
N TYR A 101 7.13 -7.24 -0.94
CA TYR A 101 7.87 -7.92 -1.98
C TYR A 101 7.03 -8.00 -3.26
N LEU A 102 7.55 -7.44 -4.35
CA LEU A 102 6.92 -7.51 -5.67
C LEU A 102 7.32 -8.83 -6.34
N HIS A 103 6.43 -9.83 -6.27
CA HIS A 103 6.69 -11.16 -6.82
C HIS A 103 6.89 -11.15 -8.35
N TYR A 104 6.03 -10.46 -9.09
CA TYR A 104 6.11 -10.32 -10.54
C TYR A 104 5.23 -9.16 -11.03
N GLY A 105 5.35 -8.83 -12.31
CA GLY A 105 4.49 -7.86 -12.99
C GLY A 105 5.16 -6.50 -13.16
N ALA A 106 4.33 -5.48 -13.34
CA ALA A 106 4.77 -4.11 -13.54
C ALA A 106 5.23 -3.49 -12.19
N PRO A 107 6.10 -2.45 -12.23
CA PRO A 107 6.69 -1.87 -11.02
C PRO A 107 5.67 -1.28 -10.04
N LYS A 108 6.12 -0.86 -8.86
CA LYS A 108 5.31 -0.10 -7.89
C LYS A 108 6.04 1.18 -7.54
N GLN A 109 5.37 2.33 -7.67
CA GLN A 109 5.92 3.63 -7.32
C GLN A 109 5.49 4.02 -5.91
N TRP A 110 6.49 4.33 -5.09
CA TRP A 110 6.33 4.84 -3.74
C TRP A 110 6.79 6.30 -3.69
N TYR A 111 6.15 7.08 -2.85
CA TYR A 111 6.70 8.28 -2.23
C TYR A 111 6.82 7.96 -0.73
N ALA A 112 7.44 8.84 0.03
CA ALA A 112 7.51 8.68 1.48
C ALA A 112 7.72 10.04 2.11
N ILE A 113 7.19 10.23 3.30
CA ILE A 113 7.45 11.41 4.11
C ILE A 113 8.33 10.94 5.28
N PRO A 114 9.52 11.54 5.47
CA PRO A 114 10.35 11.21 6.61
C PRO A 114 9.55 11.36 7.92
N PRO A 115 9.69 10.45 8.91
CA PRO A 115 8.94 10.53 10.17
C PRO A 115 9.09 11.88 10.87
N ALA A 116 10.27 12.50 10.81
CA ALA A 116 10.53 13.83 11.36
C ALA A 116 9.66 14.95 10.74
N SER A 117 9.11 14.74 9.54
CA SER A 117 8.24 15.68 8.84
C SER A 117 6.74 15.38 9.00
N ARG A 118 6.37 14.35 9.77
CA ARG A 118 4.97 13.93 9.95
C ARG A 118 4.07 15.07 10.40
N ALA A 119 4.43 15.77 11.48
CA ALA A 119 3.63 16.86 12.03
C ALA A 119 3.39 18.01 11.01
N ARG A 120 4.39 18.30 10.19
CA ARG A 120 4.27 19.32 9.13
C ARG A 120 3.30 18.89 8.03
N PHE A 121 3.39 17.64 7.61
CA PHE A 121 2.49 17.08 6.61
C PHE A 121 1.05 17.00 7.12
N GLU A 122 0.82 16.47 8.32
CA GLU A 122 -0.51 16.40 8.91
C GLU A 122 -1.09 17.80 9.14
N GLY A 123 -0.28 18.77 9.55
CA GLY A 123 -0.69 20.16 9.68
C GLY A 123 -1.17 20.78 8.36
N LEU A 124 -0.42 20.54 7.26
CA LEU A 124 -0.83 20.96 5.91
C LEU A 124 -2.18 20.32 5.53
N MET A 125 -2.30 19.01 5.71
CA MET A 125 -3.48 18.25 5.28
C MET A 125 -4.73 18.60 6.09
N ARG A 126 -4.57 18.90 7.38
CA ARG A 126 -5.63 19.44 8.23
C ARG A 126 -6.12 20.81 7.73
N GLY A 127 -5.21 21.65 7.22
CA GLY A 127 -5.58 22.93 6.60
C GLY A 127 -6.31 22.77 5.27
N MET A 128 -5.90 21.78 4.46
CA MET A 128 -6.51 21.54 3.14
C MET A 128 -7.87 20.82 3.23
N LEU A 129 -8.05 19.94 4.20
CA LEU A 129 -9.24 19.08 4.33
C LEU A 129 -9.82 19.13 5.76
N PRO A 130 -10.19 20.33 6.25
CA PRO A 130 -10.51 20.54 7.66
C PRO A 130 -11.68 19.69 8.15
N ASP A 131 -12.70 19.44 7.30
CA ASP A 131 -13.90 18.71 7.72
C ASP A 131 -13.61 17.22 7.98
N LEU A 132 -12.68 16.62 7.24
CA LEU A 132 -12.27 15.23 7.46
C LEU A 132 -11.58 15.05 8.82
N PHE A 133 -10.69 15.98 9.17
CA PHE A 133 -9.93 15.95 10.43
C PHE A 133 -10.74 16.41 11.65
N LYS A 134 -11.83 17.16 11.45
CA LYS A 134 -12.80 17.46 12.54
C LYS A 134 -13.54 16.20 12.96
N SER A 135 -13.90 15.33 12.02
CA SER A 135 -14.60 14.07 12.31
C SER A 135 -13.69 13.04 12.96
N CYS A 136 -12.41 12.96 12.56
CA CYS A 136 -11.43 12.05 13.15
C CYS A 136 -10.04 12.70 13.18
N PRO A 137 -9.42 12.91 14.36
CA PRO A 137 -8.06 13.45 14.45
C PRO A 137 -7.01 12.57 13.77
N GLU A 138 -7.23 11.25 13.76
CA GLU A 138 -6.36 10.23 13.16
C GLU A 138 -6.85 9.82 11.75
N PHE A 139 -7.40 10.76 10.98
CA PHE A 139 -8.07 10.48 9.71
C PHE A 139 -7.25 9.65 8.71
N PHE A 140 -5.91 9.79 8.69
CA PHE A 140 -5.04 9.00 7.81
C PHE A 140 -5.17 7.49 8.03
N ARG A 141 -5.57 7.03 9.22
CA ARG A 141 -5.82 5.62 9.52
C ARG A 141 -6.97 5.04 8.70
N HIS A 142 -7.86 5.88 8.17
CA HIS A 142 -8.99 5.43 7.35
C HIS A 142 -8.55 4.95 5.95
N LYS A 143 -7.32 5.26 5.51
CA LYS A 143 -6.77 4.84 4.22
C LYS A 143 -7.65 5.21 3.00
N VAL A 144 -8.33 6.37 3.05
CA VAL A 144 -9.25 6.84 1.98
C VAL A 144 -8.71 8.00 1.13
N LEU A 145 -7.63 8.66 1.57
CA LEU A 145 -7.09 9.85 0.93
C LEU A 145 -5.93 9.44 0.01
N GLY A 146 -6.23 9.23 -1.28
CA GLY A 146 -5.26 8.75 -2.28
C GLY A 146 -4.03 9.67 -2.46
N VAL A 147 -2.87 9.20 -2.96
CA VAL A 147 -2.66 8.02 -3.81
C VAL A 147 -1.18 7.55 -3.90
N TRP A 148 -0.90 6.23 -3.77
CA TRP A 148 0.31 5.48 -4.18
C TRP A 148 0.05 4.70 -5.49
N LEU A 149 1.09 4.30 -6.22
CA LEU A 149 1.00 3.76 -7.58
C LEU A 149 1.46 2.29 -7.67
N LEU A 150 0.61 1.42 -8.22
CA LEU A 150 1.03 0.20 -8.92
C LEU A 150 1.07 0.52 -10.42
N TYR A 151 2.16 0.19 -11.10
CA TYR A 151 2.20 0.20 -12.56
C TYR A 151 1.39 -0.99 -13.11
#